data_AF-A0A4Q9XRZ7-F1
#
_entry.id   AF-A0A4Q9XRZ7-F1
#
_cell.length_a   1.000
_cell.length_b   1.000
_cell.length_c   1.000
_cell.angle_alpha   90.00
_cell.angle_beta   90.00
_cell.angle_gamma   90.00
#
_symmetry.space_group_name_H-M   'P 1'
#
loop_
_entity.id
_entity.type
_entity.pdbx_description
1 polymer ?
#
loop_
_entity_poly.entity_id
_entity_poly.type
_entity_poly.pdbx_seq_one_letter_code
_entity_poly.pdbx_strand_id
1 'polypeptide(L)'
;MKVHQSYGKQTFDSKACFLCGEHLGGSKSVEHVFPKWLQNKYDLWNQKIGLLNGSLLSYRQLTIPCCKRCNNEHLSRVEDEVSAAVKGGFLKTSRLPVNTWYLWAGKIFYGILRKELTLLSERSEPYSGTIVSEDILKSFSNLHLFMQGLRGRHEFCADVPYSVLVCNLHEFGGAFDFRDNLFLSTVAIRMGETGVIVSFEDGGITKESYGRYVTEVDGSKLHPIQFYELYAKITYQMKLRQKHLSYVTQTHVDGHFVASTEVIRSSSPLDNWNSKEFVELLSCYISPWLSEKEMADLFDQVRTWMVNENGKPLLLSREEWESPTIQ
;
A
#
# COMPACT_ATOMS: atom_id res chain seq x y z
N MET A 1 -11.57 -23.58 6.98
CA MET A 1 -11.25 -24.62 5.99
C MET A 1 -9.80 -24.43 5.55
N LYS A 2 -8.93 -25.46 5.57
CA LYS A 2 -7.54 -25.29 5.11
C LYS A 2 -7.56 -25.15 3.58
N VAL A 3 -7.20 -23.98 3.07
CA VAL A 3 -7.07 -23.73 1.63
C VAL A 3 -5.99 -24.66 1.06
N HIS A 4 -6.31 -25.37 -0.01
CA HIS A 4 -5.40 -26.37 -0.61
C HIS A 4 -4.14 -25.69 -1.17
N GLN A 5 -3.00 -26.40 -1.17
CA GLN A 5 -1.68 -25.80 -1.47
C GLN A 5 -1.57 -25.20 -2.89
N SER A 6 -2.38 -25.68 -3.83
CA SER A 6 -2.44 -25.15 -5.20
C SER A 6 -2.88 -23.68 -5.29
N TYR A 7 -3.59 -23.20 -4.27
CA TYR A 7 -4.12 -21.84 -4.17
C TYR A 7 -3.21 -20.90 -3.38
N GLY A 8 -1.92 -21.25 -3.23
CA GLY A 8 -0.94 -20.45 -2.49
C GLY A 8 -0.69 -21.00 -1.09
N LYS A 9 0.37 -21.79 -0.94
CA LYS A 9 0.82 -22.23 0.38
C LYS A 9 1.63 -21.11 1.02
N GLN A 10 1.15 -20.54 2.12
CA GLN A 10 1.99 -19.66 2.92
C GLN A 10 3.09 -20.52 3.59
N THR A 11 4.35 -20.29 3.21
CA THR A 11 5.50 -20.98 3.79
C THR A 11 6.52 -19.94 4.22
N PHE A 12 7.04 -20.05 5.44
CA PHE A 12 7.81 -18.97 6.10
C PHE A 12 9.32 -19.08 5.97
N ASP A 13 9.83 -20.23 5.52
CA ASP A 13 11.26 -20.43 5.34
C ASP A 13 11.85 -19.64 4.15
N SER A 14 13.15 -19.36 4.22
CA SER A 14 13.89 -18.63 3.18
C SER A 14 14.10 -19.42 1.89
N LYS A 15 13.68 -20.69 1.85
CA LYS A 15 13.82 -21.61 0.71
C LYS A 15 12.51 -21.81 -0.05
N ALA A 16 11.43 -21.15 0.34
CA ALA A 16 10.15 -21.13 -0.37
C ALA A 16 9.93 -19.81 -1.13
N CYS A 17 9.27 -19.89 -2.28
CA CYS A 17 8.78 -18.71 -2.99
C CYS A 17 7.77 -17.97 -2.11
N PHE A 18 7.96 -16.66 -1.93
CA PHE A 18 7.06 -15.86 -1.10
C PHE A 18 5.61 -15.85 -1.62
N LEU A 19 5.43 -15.96 -2.94
CA LEU A 19 4.13 -15.89 -3.60
C LEU A 19 3.43 -17.26 -3.63
N CYS A 20 4.03 -18.27 -4.25
CA CYS A 20 3.35 -19.58 -4.42
C CYS A 20 3.64 -20.60 -3.32
N GLY A 21 4.68 -20.40 -2.49
CA GLY A 21 5.10 -21.35 -1.46
C GLY A 21 5.92 -22.54 -1.95
N GLU A 22 6.22 -22.61 -3.25
CA GLU A 22 7.02 -23.70 -3.82
C GLU A 22 8.47 -23.63 -3.33
N HIS A 23 9.04 -24.79 -3.00
CA HIS A 23 10.43 -24.88 -2.57
C HIS A 23 11.38 -24.59 -3.75
N LEU A 24 12.29 -23.64 -3.56
CA LEU A 24 13.05 -22.98 -4.61
C LEU A 24 14.17 -23.80 -5.26
N GLY A 25 14.56 -24.97 -4.75
CA GLY A 25 15.54 -25.90 -5.35
C GLY A 25 16.55 -25.27 -6.35
N GLY A 26 16.61 -25.79 -7.58
CA GLY A 26 17.37 -25.21 -8.70
C GLY A 26 16.64 -24.12 -9.51
N SER A 27 15.38 -23.81 -9.16
CA SER A 27 14.52 -22.80 -9.81
C SER A 27 14.51 -21.45 -9.07
N LYS A 28 15.47 -21.24 -8.16
CA LYS A 28 15.61 -20.06 -7.33
C LYS A 28 15.85 -18.81 -8.18
N SER A 29 15.07 -17.77 -7.91
CA SER A 29 15.33 -16.40 -8.32
C SER A 29 15.26 -15.49 -7.09
N VAL A 30 15.63 -14.24 -7.27
CA VAL A 30 15.52 -13.20 -6.24
C VAL A 30 14.63 -12.10 -6.82
N GLU A 31 13.57 -11.77 -6.09
CA GLU A 31 12.67 -10.68 -6.45
C GLU A 31 13.01 -9.44 -5.64
N HIS A 32 13.07 -8.28 -6.28
CA HIS A 32 13.14 -7.01 -5.55
C HIS A 32 11.74 -6.62 -5.11
N VAL A 33 11.57 -6.30 -3.83
CA VAL A 33 10.27 -5.88 -3.28
C VAL A 33 9.78 -4.64 -4.03
N PHE A 34 10.60 -3.60 -4.10
CA PHE A 34 10.42 -2.50 -5.04
C PHE A 34 11.08 -2.85 -6.37
N PRO A 35 10.35 -2.86 -7.49
CA PRO A 35 10.86 -3.34 -8.77
C PRO A 35 12.01 -2.47 -9.30
N LYS A 36 12.91 -3.07 -10.09
CA LYS A 36 14.09 -2.37 -10.62
C LYS A 36 13.73 -1.16 -11.48
N TRP A 37 12.65 -1.21 -12.24
CA TRP A 37 12.22 -0.07 -13.06
C TRP A 37 11.89 1.15 -12.20
N LEU A 38 11.29 0.93 -11.01
CA LEU A 38 10.93 1.98 -10.08
C LEU A 38 12.18 2.53 -9.39
N GLN A 39 13.06 1.63 -8.94
CA GLN A 39 14.33 2.02 -8.34
C GLN A 39 15.20 2.83 -9.31
N ASN A 40 15.25 2.46 -10.58
CA ASN A 40 16.01 3.18 -11.60
C ASN A 40 15.37 4.54 -11.93
N LYS A 41 14.03 4.61 -12.02
CA LYS A 41 13.31 5.85 -12.38
C LYS A 41 13.49 6.94 -11.33
N TYR A 42 13.55 6.59 -10.05
CA TYR A 42 13.61 7.53 -8.93
C TYR A 42 14.92 7.47 -8.14
N ASP A 43 15.97 6.87 -8.71
CA ASP A 43 17.30 6.73 -8.11
C ASP A 43 17.30 6.16 -6.67
N LEU A 44 16.49 5.12 -6.44
CA LEU A 44 16.29 4.54 -5.10
C LEU A 44 17.40 3.57 -4.71
N TRP A 45 18.24 3.12 -5.65
CA TRP A 45 19.17 1.99 -5.46
C TRP A 45 20.06 2.10 -4.22
N ASN A 46 20.51 3.32 -3.92
CA ASN A 46 21.32 3.65 -2.74
C ASN A 46 20.55 4.33 -1.60
N GLN A 47 19.30 4.74 -1.85
CA GLN A 47 18.43 5.28 -0.82
C GLN A 47 18.01 4.18 0.16
N LYS A 48 17.50 4.60 1.32
CA LYS A 48 17.11 3.69 2.40
C LYS A 48 15.62 3.81 2.71
N ILE A 49 15.03 2.70 3.08
CA ILE A 49 13.69 2.59 3.66
C ILE A 49 13.82 2.25 5.15
N GLY A 50 12.92 2.79 5.98
CA GLY A 50 12.80 2.42 7.38
C GLY A 50 12.00 1.12 7.54
N LEU A 51 12.43 0.27 8.46
CA LEU A 51 11.77 -0.98 8.83
C LEU A 51 11.01 -0.80 10.16
N LEU A 52 10.21 -1.78 10.57
CA LEU A 52 9.36 -1.66 11.77
C LEU A 52 10.15 -1.44 13.07
N ASN A 53 11.38 -1.95 13.15
CA ASN A 53 12.28 -1.71 14.29
C ASN A 53 13.06 -0.38 14.20
N GLY A 54 12.71 0.51 13.26
CA GLY A 54 13.39 1.79 13.03
C GLY A 54 14.75 1.68 12.34
N SER A 55 15.26 0.47 12.09
CA SER A 55 16.49 0.29 11.33
C SER A 55 16.28 0.65 9.85
N LEU A 56 17.37 1.05 9.18
CA LEU A 56 17.34 1.42 7.78
C LEU A 56 17.95 0.32 6.90
N LEU A 57 17.33 0.07 5.74
CA LEU A 57 17.81 -0.87 4.74
C LEU A 57 17.81 -0.22 3.36
N SER A 58 18.83 -0.49 2.53
CA SER A 58 18.84 0.06 1.17
C SER A 58 17.79 -0.62 0.28
N TYR A 59 17.15 0.11 -0.63
CA TYR A 59 16.13 -0.46 -1.54
C TYR A 59 16.69 -1.65 -2.35
N ARG A 60 17.95 -1.59 -2.79
CA ARG A 60 18.60 -2.70 -3.51
C ARG A 60 18.70 -3.99 -2.68
N GLN A 61 18.77 -3.89 -1.36
CA GLN A 61 18.87 -5.02 -0.44
C GLN A 61 17.50 -5.58 -0.05
N LEU A 62 16.42 -4.85 -0.33
CA LEU A 62 15.03 -5.25 -0.06
C LEU A 62 14.58 -6.27 -1.11
N THR A 63 15.05 -7.50 -0.92
CA THR A 63 14.85 -8.64 -1.83
C THR A 63 14.30 -9.84 -1.09
N ILE A 64 13.48 -10.63 -1.79
CA ILE A 64 12.76 -11.79 -1.26
C ILE A 64 12.89 -13.03 -2.16
N PRO A 65 12.79 -14.24 -1.57
CA PRO A 65 12.88 -15.49 -2.31
C PRO A 65 11.68 -15.69 -3.24
N CYS A 66 11.91 -15.94 -4.53
CA CYS A 66 10.85 -16.16 -5.52
C CYS A 66 11.24 -17.23 -6.55
N CYS A 67 10.29 -18.04 -7.04
CA CYS A 67 10.60 -19.00 -8.11
C CYS A 67 10.65 -18.26 -9.46
N LYS A 68 11.43 -18.78 -10.42
CA LYS A 68 11.56 -18.18 -11.77
C LYS A 68 10.21 -17.93 -12.45
N ARG A 69 9.24 -18.84 -12.28
CA ARG A 69 7.90 -18.71 -12.85
C ARG A 69 7.14 -17.52 -12.29
N CYS A 70 7.03 -17.44 -10.96
CA CYS A 70 6.37 -16.31 -10.31
C CYS A 70 7.06 -14.98 -10.64
N ASN A 71 8.39 -14.94 -10.63
CA ASN A 71 9.16 -13.73 -10.93
C ASN A 71 8.98 -13.28 -12.39
N ASN A 72 9.27 -14.17 -13.35
CA ASN A 72 9.42 -13.79 -14.76
C ASN A 72 8.13 -13.89 -15.59
N GLU A 73 7.08 -14.56 -15.12
CA GLU A 73 5.79 -14.67 -15.84
C GLU A 73 4.65 -13.91 -15.13
N HIS A 74 4.53 -14.06 -13.82
CA HIS A 74 3.38 -13.53 -13.08
C HIS A 74 3.61 -12.11 -12.58
N LEU A 75 4.72 -11.87 -11.87
CA LEU A 75 5.06 -10.57 -11.31
C LEU A 75 5.48 -9.60 -12.41
N SER A 76 6.37 -10.01 -13.31
CA SER A 76 6.84 -9.20 -14.45
C SER A 76 5.70 -8.53 -15.23
N ARG A 77 4.61 -9.27 -15.53
CA ARG A 77 3.44 -8.75 -16.23
C ARG A 77 2.79 -7.56 -15.52
N VAL A 78 2.55 -7.69 -14.21
CA VAL A 78 1.95 -6.59 -13.42
C VAL A 78 2.94 -5.44 -13.27
N GLU A 79 4.22 -5.74 -13.11
CA GLU A 79 5.28 -4.72 -13.08
C GLU A 79 5.38 -3.93 -14.39
N ASP A 80 5.24 -4.60 -15.53
CA ASP A 80 5.27 -3.98 -16.86
C ASP A 80 4.03 -3.10 -17.10
N GLU A 81 2.84 -3.58 -16.71
CA GLU A 81 1.58 -2.80 -16.77
C GLU A 81 1.68 -1.52 -15.94
N VAL A 82 2.11 -1.63 -14.68
CA VAL A 82 2.29 -0.47 -13.78
C VAL A 82 3.38 0.46 -14.31
N SER A 83 4.53 -0.09 -14.75
CA SER A 83 5.62 0.72 -15.29
C SER A 83 5.19 1.51 -16.52
N ALA A 84 4.46 0.88 -17.45
CA ALA A 84 3.95 1.52 -18.65
C ALA A 84 2.91 2.60 -18.34
N ALA A 85 2.05 2.38 -17.35
CA ALA A 85 1.08 3.36 -16.88
C ALA A 85 1.77 4.60 -16.29
N VAL A 86 2.69 4.41 -15.33
CA VAL A 86 3.43 5.50 -14.68
C VAL A 86 4.30 6.28 -15.68
N LYS A 87 4.95 5.60 -16.63
CA LYS A 87 5.74 6.27 -17.68
C LYS A 87 4.87 7.04 -18.68
N GLY A 88 3.60 6.67 -18.81
CA GLY A 88 2.64 7.33 -19.70
C GLY A 88 1.91 8.52 -19.10
N GLY A 89 2.23 8.90 -17.85
CA GLY A 89 1.60 10.01 -17.13
C GLY A 89 0.22 9.68 -16.57
N PHE A 90 -0.36 10.64 -15.84
CA PHE A 90 -1.57 10.43 -15.05
C PHE A 90 -2.77 9.86 -15.84
N LEU A 91 -2.96 10.25 -17.10
CA LEU A 91 -4.05 9.72 -17.92
C LEU A 91 -3.96 8.20 -18.14
N LYS A 92 -2.75 7.64 -18.26
CA LYS A 92 -2.59 6.18 -18.34
C LYS A 92 -2.71 5.53 -16.97
N THR A 93 -2.14 6.16 -15.94
CA THR A 93 -2.26 5.71 -14.54
C THR A 93 -3.71 5.56 -14.10
N SER A 94 -4.55 6.56 -14.35
CA SER A 94 -5.98 6.58 -13.98
C SER A 94 -6.83 5.55 -14.73
N ARG A 95 -6.36 5.08 -15.89
CA ARG A 95 -7.03 4.03 -16.69
C ARG A 95 -6.56 2.62 -16.36
N LEU A 96 -5.48 2.47 -15.60
CA LEU A 96 -5.01 1.15 -15.20
C LEU A 96 -6.05 0.50 -14.27
N PRO A 97 -6.41 -0.78 -14.48
CA PRO A 97 -7.37 -1.46 -13.64
C PRO A 97 -7.01 -1.39 -12.16
N VAL A 98 -8.00 -1.08 -11.32
CA VAL A 98 -7.84 -0.90 -9.87
C VAL A 98 -7.29 -2.17 -9.20
N ASN A 99 -7.66 -3.35 -9.68
CA ASN A 99 -7.11 -4.62 -9.19
C ASN A 99 -5.61 -4.77 -9.48
N THR A 100 -5.09 -4.21 -10.58
CA THR A 100 -3.65 -4.21 -10.88
C THR A 100 -2.89 -3.40 -9.84
N TRP A 101 -3.38 -2.22 -9.47
CA TRP A 101 -2.80 -1.41 -8.38
C TRP A 101 -2.84 -2.12 -7.03
N TYR A 102 -3.97 -2.72 -6.69
CA TYR A 102 -4.14 -3.49 -5.46
C TYR A 102 -3.12 -4.64 -5.37
N LEU A 103 -3.02 -5.47 -6.41
CA LEU A 103 -2.11 -6.62 -6.42
C LEU A 103 -0.64 -6.19 -6.41
N TRP A 104 -0.30 -5.12 -7.13
CA TRP A 104 1.06 -4.56 -7.16
C TRP A 104 1.48 -3.99 -5.80
N ALA A 105 0.64 -3.16 -5.19
CA ALA A 105 0.89 -2.64 -3.85
C ALA A 105 0.93 -3.77 -2.81
N GLY A 106 0.07 -4.78 -2.94
CA GLY A 106 0.06 -5.96 -2.08
C GLY A 106 1.37 -6.73 -2.15
N LYS A 107 1.94 -6.88 -3.36
CA LYS A 107 3.28 -7.47 -3.55
C LYS A 107 4.37 -6.69 -2.82
N ILE A 108 4.34 -5.36 -2.87
CA ILE A 108 5.31 -4.53 -2.16
C ILE A 108 5.12 -4.70 -0.65
N PHE A 109 3.91 -4.47 -0.15
CA PHE A 109 3.57 -4.53 1.28
C PHE A 109 3.91 -5.89 1.90
N TYR A 110 3.39 -6.98 1.32
CA TYR A 110 3.69 -8.33 1.80
C TYR A 110 5.16 -8.70 1.60
N GLY A 111 5.82 -8.16 0.57
CA GLY A 111 7.24 -8.33 0.33
C GLY A 111 8.12 -7.70 1.40
N ILE A 112 7.75 -6.53 1.94
CA ILE A 112 8.41 -5.90 3.09
C ILE A 112 8.31 -6.83 4.30
N LEU A 113 7.09 -7.28 4.65
CA LEU A 113 6.89 -8.20 5.78
C LEU A 113 7.65 -9.49 5.63
N ARG A 114 7.69 -10.04 4.41
CA ARG A 114 8.49 -11.22 4.12
C ARG A 114 9.98 -10.99 4.33
N LYS A 115 10.48 -9.80 3.98
CA LYS A 115 11.89 -9.45 4.20
C LYS A 115 12.17 -9.30 5.69
N GLU A 116 11.30 -8.63 6.42
CA GLU A 116 11.46 -8.38 7.85
C GLU A 116 11.37 -9.65 8.72
N LEU A 117 10.68 -10.69 8.25
CA LEU A 117 10.74 -12.05 8.83
C LEU A 117 12.15 -12.68 8.77
N THR A 118 13.06 -12.16 7.94
CA THR A 118 14.43 -12.67 7.81
C THR A 118 15.48 -11.83 8.52
N LEU A 119 15.07 -10.69 9.10
CA LEU A 119 15.96 -9.73 9.74
C LEU A 119 15.75 -9.82 11.25
N LEU A 120 16.86 -9.83 12.01
CA LEU A 120 16.79 -9.84 13.48
C LEU A 120 16.12 -8.58 14.00
N SER A 121 15.29 -8.73 15.05
CA SER A 121 14.69 -7.59 15.75
C SER A 121 15.78 -6.69 16.33
N GLU A 122 16.71 -7.30 17.06
CA GLU A 122 17.91 -6.64 17.60
C GLU A 122 19.17 -7.32 17.09
N ARG A 123 20.01 -6.56 16.37
CA ARG A 123 21.23 -7.12 15.74
C ARG A 123 22.29 -7.54 16.75
N SER A 124 22.30 -6.90 17.91
CA SER A 124 23.20 -7.25 19.03
C SER A 124 22.75 -8.50 19.78
N GLU A 125 21.51 -8.94 19.61
CA GLU A 125 20.91 -10.04 20.37
C GLU A 125 20.34 -11.11 19.43
N PRO A 126 21.12 -12.15 19.09
CA PRO A 126 20.71 -13.19 18.14
C PRO A 126 19.44 -13.97 18.52
N TYR A 127 19.05 -13.92 19.81
CA TYR A 127 17.87 -14.60 20.35
C TYR A 127 16.63 -13.70 20.43
N SER A 128 16.72 -12.44 20.01
CA SER A 128 15.60 -11.47 20.01
C SER A 128 14.48 -11.80 19.01
N GLY A 129 14.65 -12.86 18.20
CA GLY A 129 13.75 -13.19 17.11
C GLY A 129 13.95 -12.26 15.92
N THR A 130 12.92 -12.14 15.09
CA THR A 130 12.96 -11.35 13.85
C THR A 130 12.00 -10.17 13.96
N ILE A 131 12.20 -9.16 13.11
CA ILE A 131 11.39 -7.92 13.19
C ILE A 131 9.90 -8.23 13.02
N VAL A 132 9.57 -9.13 12.09
CA VAL A 132 8.21 -9.67 11.91
C VAL A 132 8.22 -11.14 12.29
N SER A 133 7.39 -11.54 13.26
CA SER A 133 7.25 -12.95 13.62
C SER A 133 6.43 -13.73 12.57
N GLU A 134 6.56 -15.05 12.55
CA GLU A 134 5.71 -15.88 11.71
C GLU A 134 4.22 -15.70 11.99
N ASP A 135 3.84 -15.47 13.25
CA ASP A 135 2.44 -15.29 13.63
C ASP A 135 1.86 -13.97 13.12
N ILE A 136 2.66 -12.90 13.10
CA ILE A 136 2.29 -11.66 12.41
C ILE A 136 2.11 -11.96 10.93
N LEU A 137 3.06 -12.64 10.26
CA LEU A 137 2.89 -12.90 8.83
C LEU A 137 1.70 -13.83 8.52
N LYS A 138 1.37 -14.78 9.40
CA LYS A 138 0.17 -15.64 9.30
C LYS A 138 -1.13 -14.84 9.38
N SER A 139 -1.17 -13.72 10.11
CA SER A 139 -2.38 -12.90 10.18
C SER A 139 -2.71 -12.27 8.81
N PHE A 140 -1.72 -12.10 7.93
CA PHE A 140 -1.89 -11.66 6.53
C PHE A 140 -2.20 -12.81 5.56
N SER A 141 -2.71 -13.95 6.04
CA SER A 141 -3.04 -15.10 5.19
C SER A 141 -4.15 -14.80 4.16
N ASN A 142 -5.12 -13.95 4.49
CA ASN A 142 -6.12 -13.48 3.53
C ASN A 142 -5.48 -12.65 2.41
N LEU A 143 -4.68 -11.64 2.76
CA LEU A 143 -3.92 -10.87 1.77
C LEU A 143 -3.04 -11.77 0.89
N HIS A 144 -2.35 -12.76 1.48
CA HIS A 144 -1.53 -13.71 0.72
C HIS A 144 -2.36 -14.54 -0.26
N LEU A 145 -3.55 -15.00 0.14
CA LEU A 145 -4.52 -15.69 -0.72
C LEU A 145 -5.00 -14.77 -1.84
N PHE A 146 -5.37 -13.52 -1.53
CA PHE A 146 -5.89 -12.56 -2.52
C PHE A 146 -4.83 -12.18 -3.55
N MET A 147 -3.57 -12.07 -3.11
CA MET A 147 -2.42 -11.87 -4.00
C MET A 147 -2.22 -13.01 -5.02
N GLN A 148 -2.84 -14.18 -4.83
CA GLN A 148 -2.78 -15.24 -5.83
C GLN A 148 -3.53 -14.89 -7.12
N GLY A 149 -4.28 -13.78 -7.13
CA GLY A 149 -4.76 -13.12 -8.35
C GLY A 149 -3.63 -12.78 -9.33
N LEU A 150 -2.42 -12.49 -8.84
CA LEU A 150 -1.20 -12.32 -9.68
C LEU A 150 -0.92 -13.56 -10.57
N ARG A 151 -1.29 -14.74 -10.07
CA ARG A 151 -1.13 -16.04 -10.73
C ARG A 151 -2.39 -16.49 -11.47
N GLY A 152 -3.47 -15.71 -11.44
CA GLY A 152 -4.80 -16.13 -11.91
C GLY A 152 -5.36 -17.30 -11.09
N ARG A 153 -5.07 -17.35 -9.79
CA ARG A 153 -5.47 -18.43 -8.87
C ARG A 153 -6.43 -17.96 -7.79
N HIS A 154 -6.81 -16.69 -7.81
CA HIS A 154 -7.79 -16.11 -6.91
C HIS A 154 -8.61 -15.04 -7.63
N GLU A 155 -9.88 -14.94 -7.26
CA GLU A 155 -10.81 -13.90 -7.67
C GLU A 155 -11.80 -13.56 -6.55
N PHE A 156 -12.45 -12.41 -6.66
CA PHE A 156 -13.60 -12.05 -5.83
C PHE A 156 -14.88 -12.26 -6.63
N CYS A 157 -15.88 -12.89 -6.01
CA CYS A 157 -17.16 -13.20 -6.69
C CYS A 157 -18.02 -11.96 -6.96
N ALA A 158 -17.90 -10.94 -6.10
CA ALA A 158 -18.74 -9.74 -6.12
C ALA A 158 -17.92 -8.53 -5.65
N ASP A 159 -18.30 -7.95 -4.51
CA ASP A 159 -17.58 -6.82 -3.93
C ASP A 159 -16.14 -7.18 -3.58
N VAL A 160 -15.23 -6.23 -3.85
CA VAL A 160 -13.83 -6.34 -3.46
C VAL A 160 -13.64 -5.77 -2.04
N PRO A 161 -12.78 -6.37 -1.20
CA PRO A 161 -12.58 -5.92 0.17
C PRO A 161 -11.58 -4.77 0.30
N TYR A 162 -11.23 -4.12 -0.81
CA TYR A 162 -10.18 -3.12 -0.85
C TYR A 162 -10.62 -1.86 -1.58
N SER A 163 -9.93 -0.77 -1.30
CA SER A 163 -10.06 0.48 -2.02
C SER A 163 -8.71 0.92 -2.56
N VAL A 164 -8.72 1.47 -3.77
CA VAL A 164 -7.56 2.12 -4.40
C VAL A 164 -7.98 3.50 -4.84
N LEU A 165 -7.24 4.51 -4.41
CA LEU A 165 -7.37 5.89 -4.86
C LEU A 165 -6.14 6.26 -5.68
N VAL A 166 -6.36 6.80 -6.88
CA VAL A 166 -5.30 7.23 -7.81
C VAL A 166 -5.45 8.75 -8.01
N CYS A 167 -4.41 9.50 -7.65
CA CYS A 167 -4.41 10.95 -7.61
C CYS A 167 -3.41 11.54 -8.60
N ASN A 168 -3.77 12.63 -9.26
CA ASN A 168 -2.84 13.44 -10.05
C ASN A 168 -2.17 14.44 -9.11
N LEU A 169 -0.85 14.50 -9.12
CA LEU A 169 -0.07 15.31 -8.18
C LEU A 169 0.75 16.37 -8.91
N HIS A 170 0.91 17.50 -8.23
CA HIS A 170 2.01 18.41 -8.52
C HIS A 170 3.33 17.79 -8.05
N GLU A 171 4.41 18.09 -8.79
CA GLU A 171 5.76 17.65 -8.44
C GLU A 171 6.44 18.67 -7.52
N PHE A 172 6.08 18.62 -6.23
CA PHE A 172 6.75 19.34 -5.16
C PHE A 172 7.64 18.41 -4.34
N GLY A 173 8.79 18.91 -3.87
CA GLY A 173 9.75 18.12 -3.10
C GLY A 173 10.32 16.92 -3.87
N GLY A 174 10.58 15.80 -3.16
CA GLY A 174 11.09 14.57 -3.79
C GLY A 174 10.10 13.93 -4.77
N ALA A 175 10.59 13.21 -5.79
CA ALA A 175 9.73 12.58 -6.80
C ALA A 175 9.18 11.20 -6.40
N PHE A 176 9.69 10.60 -5.33
CA PHE A 176 9.23 9.32 -4.82
C PHE A 176 9.01 9.37 -3.32
N ASP A 177 7.96 8.71 -2.85
CA ASP A 177 7.76 8.41 -1.44
C ASP A 177 6.93 7.14 -1.28
N PHE A 178 7.22 6.37 -0.25
CA PHE A 178 6.48 5.16 0.11
C PHE A 178 6.16 5.20 1.59
N ARG A 179 4.90 5.00 1.93
CA ARG A 179 4.41 4.94 3.30
C ARG A 179 3.49 3.77 3.45
N ASP A 180 3.63 3.08 4.56
CA ASP A 180 2.74 2.00 4.94
C ASP A 180 2.32 2.15 6.40
N ASN A 181 1.20 1.51 6.72
CA ASN A 181 0.82 1.25 8.09
C ASN A 181 0.43 -0.23 8.17
N LEU A 182 1.34 -1.02 8.74
CA LEU A 182 1.16 -2.47 8.84
C LEU A 182 -0.13 -2.83 9.59
N PHE A 183 -0.32 -2.23 10.76
CA PHE A 183 -1.42 -2.57 11.67
C PHE A 183 -2.78 -2.23 11.09
N LEU A 184 -2.83 -1.22 10.23
CA LEU A 184 -4.06 -0.73 9.60
C LEU A 184 -4.21 -1.17 8.14
N SER A 185 -3.22 -1.92 7.62
CA SER A 185 -3.20 -2.45 6.25
C SER A 185 -3.47 -1.38 5.19
N THR A 186 -2.79 -0.23 5.32
CA THR A 186 -2.84 0.88 4.37
C THR A 186 -1.45 1.18 3.80
N VAL A 187 -1.41 1.64 2.55
CA VAL A 187 -0.19 2.06 1.85
C VAL A 187 -0.48 3.30 1.04
N ALA A 188 0.49 4.22 0.97
CA ALA A 188 0.54 5.32 0.02
C ALA A 188 1.88 5.30 -0.73
N ILE A 189 1.82 5.47 -2.05
CA ILE A 189 2.99 5.51 -2.93
C ILE A 189 2.87 6.74 -3.82
N ARG A 190 3.88 7.61 -3.78
CA ARG A 190 4.04 8.74 -4.69
C ARG A 190 5.13 8.44 -5.71
N MET A 191 4.83 8.67 -6.97
CA MET A 191 5.67 8.38 -8.14
C MET A 191 5.54 9.53 -9.16
N GLY A 192 6.32 10.59 -8.98
CA GLY A 192 6.19 11.83 -9.72
C GLY A 192 4.80 12.42 -9.51
N GLU A 193 4.11 12.70 -10.61
CA GLU A 193 2.71 13.14 -10.60
C GLU A 193 1.67 12.05 -10.26
N THR A 194 2.06 10.79 -10.09
CA THR A 194 1.13 9.70 -9.72
C THR A 194 1.16 9.47 -8.22
N GLY A 195 0.03 9.69 -7.54
CA GLY A 195 -0.20 9.24 -6.17
C GLY A 195 -1.15 8.03 -6.14
N VAL A 196 -0.82 6.99 -5.38
CA VAL A 196 -1.68 5.81 -5.19
C VAL A 196 -1.83 5.53 -3.70
N ILE A 197 -3.06 5.43 -3.21
CA ILE A 197 -3.38 4.97 -1.86
C ILE A 197 -4.14 3.65 -1.97
N VAL A 198 -3.73 2.65 -1.20
CA VAL A 198 -4.38 1.34 -1.12
C VAL A 198 -4.76 1.07 0.34
N SER A 199 -6.00 0.65 0.55
CA SER A 199 -6.46 0.05 1.81
C SER A 199 -6.89 -1.39 1.52
N PHE A 200 -6.20 -2.38 2.09
CA PHE A 200 -6.25 -3.77 1.60
C PHE A 200 -7.49 -4.56 2.02
N GLU A 201 -8.08 -4.24 3.18
CA GLU A 201 -9.17 -5.00 3.79
C GLU A 201 -10.21 -4.06 4.43
N ASP A 202 -10.59 -3.01 3.71
CA ASP A 202 -11.51 -1.95 4.16
C ASP A 202 -12.99 -2.20 3.83
N GLY A 203 -13.28 -3.14 2.91
CA GLY A 203 -14.65 -3.49 2.53
C GLY A 203 -15.29 -2.47 1.61
N GLY A 204 -14.49 -1.57 1.00
CA GLY A 204 -14.95 -0.50 0.12
C GLY A 204 -15.26 0.81 0.83
N ILE A 205 -15.18 0.87 2.16
CA ILE A 205 -15.55 2.07 2.94
C ILE A 205 -14.68 3.29 2.57
N THR A 206 -13.41 3.12 2.23
CA THR A 206 -12.55 4.24 1.80
C THR A 206 -13.02 4.81 0.47
N LYS A 207 -13.44 3.96 -0.47
CA LYS A 207 -14.00 4.40 -1.74
C LYS A 207 -15.29 5.19 -1.52
N GLU A 208 -16.14 4.75 -0.59
CA GLU A 208 -17.40 5.42 -0.24
C GLU A 208 -17.18 6.76 0.47
N SER A 209 -16.23 6.85 1.41
CA SER A 209 -16.01 8.05 2.23
C SER A 209 -15.06 9.07 1.59
N TYR A 210 -13.91 8.60 1.09
CA TYR A 210 -12.80 9.45 0.61
C TYR A 210 -12.61 9.39 -0.91
N GLY A 211 -13.19 8.39 -1.59
CA GLY A 211 -13.18 8.32 -3.06
C GLY A 211 -13.89 9.50 -3.73
N ARG A 212 -14.79 10.18 -3.00
CA ARG A 212 -15.40 11.44 -3.45
C ARG A 212 -14.36 12.51 -3.78
N TYR A 213 -13.26 12.63 -3.01
CA TYR A 213 -12.24 13.65 -3.26
C TYR A 213 -11.56 13.41 -4.61
N VAL A 214 -11.25 12.16 -4.94
CA VAL A 214 -10.66 11.81 -6.25
C VAL A 214 -11.65 12.10 -7.39
N THR A 215 -12.95 11.86 -7.14
CA THR A 215 -14.01 12.12 -8.13
C THR A 215 -14.22 13.62 -8.35
N GLU A 216 -14.29 14.40 -7.27
CA GLU A 216 -14.56 15.84 -7.30
C GLU A 216 -13.42 16.65 -7.91
N VAL A 217 -12.16 16.22 -7.73
CA VAL A 217 -11.02 16.90 -8.35
C VAL A 217 -10.88 16.58 -9.83
N ASP A 218 -11.54 15.52 -10.33
CA ASP A 218 -11.63 15.14 -11.74
C ASP A 218 -10.28 15.19 -12.48
N GLY A 219 -9.26 14.59 -11.87
CA GLY A 219 -7.91 14.55 -12.45
C GLY A 219 -7.10 15.85 -12.36
N SER A 220 -7.63 16.89 -11.71
CA SER A 220 -6.85 18.08 -11.34
C SER A 220 -5.71 17.72 -10.40
N LYS A 221 -4.62 18.49 -10.47
CA LYS A 221 -3.43 18.23 -9.66
C LYS A 221 -3.66 18.64 -8.21
N LEU A 222 -3.39 17.70 -7.31
CA LEU A 222 -3.29 17.91 -5.87
C LEU A 222 -1.85 18.21 -5.48
N HIS A 223 -1.67 19.05 -4.47
CA HIS A 223 -0.39 19.19 -3.79
C HIS A 223 -0.07 17.91 -3.00
N PRO A 224 1.20 17.48 -2.90
CA PRO A 224 1.56 16.31 -2.09
C PRO A 224 1.05 16.36 -0.64
N ILE A 225 0.98 17.54 -0.01
CA ILE A 225 0.41 17.68 1.34
C ILE A 225 -1.06 17.22 1.41
N GLN A 226 -1.86 17.52 0.37
CA GLN A 226 -3.25 17.08 0.26
C GLN A 226 -3.32 15.55 0.10
N PHE A 227 -2.41 14.98 -0.69
CA PHE A 227 -2.30 13.52 -0.85
C PHE A 227 -1.97 12.82 0.48
N TYR A 228 -1.06 13.38 1.28
CA TYR A 228 -0.71 12.82 2.58
C TYR A 228 -1.78 13.05 3.65
N GLU A 229 -2.50 14.17 3.60
CA GLU A 229 -3.69 14.37 4.45
C GLU A 229 -4.77 13.34 4.12
N LEU A 230 -5.02 13.08 2.84
CA LEU A 230 -5.97 12.05 2.40
C LEU A 230 -5.54 10.67 2.90
N TYR A 231 -4.26 10.32 2.78
CA TYR A 231 -3.72 9.09 3.34
C TYR A 231 -3.87 8.99 4.87
N ALA A 232 -3.65 10.10 5.58
CA ALA A 232 -3.84 10.18 7.03
C ALA A 232 -5.29 9.90 7.41
N LYS A 233 -6.25 10.53 6.72
CA LYS A 233 -7.69 10.36 6.94
C LYS A 233 -8.12 8.91 6.72
N ILE A 234 -7.65 8.29 5.64
CA ILE A 234 -7.93 6.89 5.31
C ILE A 234 -7.36 5.96 6.39
N THR A 235 -6.11 6.16 6.77
CA THR A 235 -5.44 5.36 7.79
C THR A 235 -6.15 5.51 9.14
N TYR A 236 -6.53 6.73 9.54
CA TYR A 236 -7.28 6.96 10.78
C TYR A 236 -8.68 6.35 10.74
N GLN A 237 -9.40 6.43 9.62
CA GLN A 237 -10.69 5.74 9.46
C GLN A 237 -10.56 4.23 9.67
N MET A 238 -9.46 3.63 9.20
CA MET A 238 -9.18 2.21 9.43
C MET A 238 -8.94 1.90 10.91
N LYS A 239 -8.28 2.82 11.65
CA LYS A 239 -8.11 2.70 13.11
C LYS A 239 -9.46 2.70 13.85
N LEU A 240 -10.42 3.50 13.40
CA LEU A 240 -11.74 3.62 14.04
C LEU A 240 -12.65 2.41 13.82
N ARG A 241 -12.26 1.42 13.01
CA ARG A 241 -13.11 0.25 12.76
C ARG A 241 -13.17 -0.67 13.96
N GLN A 242 -14.39 -0.93 14.43
CA GLN A 242 -14.61 -1.86 15.55
C GLN A 242 -14.53 -3.34 15.16
N LYS A 243 -14.75 -3.68 13.88
CA LYS A 243 -14.79 -5.07 13.40
C LYS A 243 -14.00 -5.28 12.12
N HIS A 244 -13.21 -6.35 12.09
CA HIS A 244 -12.56 -6.84 10.88
C HIS A 244 -13.57 -7.48 9.92
N LEU A 245 -13.19 -7.53 8.64
CA LEU A 245 -13.96 -8.25 7.63
C LEU A 245 -13.86 -9.76 7.84
N SER A 246 -14.90 -10.46 7.41
CA SER A 246 -14.92 -11.92 7.34
C SER A 246 -15.12 -12.36 5.90
N TYR A 247 -14.57 -13.52 5.55
CA TYR A 247 -14.55 -14.01 4.18
C TYR A 247 -15.02 -15.45 4.10
N VAL A 248 -15.76 -15.78 3.04
CA VAL A 248 -16.01 -17.16 2.63
C VAL A 248 -15.24 -17.41 1.35
N THR A 249 -14.41 -18.43 1.33
CA THR A 249 -13.65 -18.81 0.13
C THR A 249 -14.04 -20.21 -0.32
N GLN A 250 -14.44 -20.32 -1.58
CA GLN A 250 -14.70 -21.59 -2.24
C GLN A 250 -13.49 -21.95 -3.13
N THR A 251 -13.20 -23.24 -3.24
CA THR A 251 -12.11 -23.78 -4.06
C THR A 251 -12.67 -24.77 -5.05
N HIS A 252 -12.44 -24.57 -6.35
CA HIS A 252 -12.97 -25.43 -7.40
C HIS A 252 -11.98 -26.55 -7.75
N VAL A 253 -12.40 -27.81 -7.62
CA VAL A 253 -11.54 -28.98 -7.91
C VAL A 253 -11.61 -29.40 -9.39
N ASP A 254 -12.53 -28.81 -10.16
CA ASP A 254 -12.83 -29.18 -11.56
C ASP A 254 -11.83 -28.57 -12.57
N GLY A 255 -10.53 -28.79 -12.36
CA GLY A 255 -9.46 -28.40 -13.30
C GLY A 255 -9.09 -26.91 -13.32
N HIS A 256 -10.00 -26.03 -12.88
CA HIS A 256 -9.73 -24.61 -12.65
C HIS A 256 -9.37 -24.37 -11.18
N PHE A 257 -8.08 -24.45 -10.83
CA PHE A 257 -7.62 -24.10 -9.48
C PHE A 257 -7.68 -22.58 -9.26
N VAL A 258 -8.88 -22.00 -9.21
CA VAL A 258 -9.14 -20.61 -8.80
C VAL A 258 -9.92 -20.64 -7.49
N ALA A 259 -9.46 -19.88 -6.50
CA ALA A 259 -10.18 -19.67 -5.26
C ALA A 259 -11.08 -18.44 -5.43
N SER A 260 -12.37 -18.60 -5.19
CA SER A 260 -13.33 -17.51 -5.34
C SER A 260 -13.80 -17.08 -3.95
N THR A 261 -13.57 -15.81 -3.61
CA THR A 261 -13.87 -15.26 -2.28
C THR A 261 -15.05 -14.32 -2.33
N GLU A 262 -15.96 -14.49 -1.36
CA GLU A 262 -17.03 -13.56 -1.05
C GLU A 262 -16.73 -12.84 0.28
N VAL A 263 -16.96 -11.53 0.29
CA VAL A 263 -16.83 -10.70 1.49
C VAL A 263 -18.14 -10.77 2.27
N ILE A 264 -18.09 -11.25 3.51
CA ILE A 264 -19.23 -11.16 4.42
C ILE A 264 -19.31 -9.72 4.90
N ARG A 265 -20.11 -8.90 4.21
CA ARG A 265 -20.39 -7.53 4.65
C ARG A 265 -21.18 -7.58 5.94
N SER A 266 -20.54 -7.15 7.02
CA SER A 266 -21.22 -6.64 8.19
C SER A 266 -20.92 -5.16 8.26
N SER A 267 -21.93 -4.33 8.52
CA SER A 267 -21.70 -2.91 8.83
C SER A 267 -20.74 -2.88 10.02
N SER A 268 -19.50 -2.44 9.80
CA SER A 268 -18.57 -2.16 10.89
C SER A 268 -18.84 -0.73 11.31
N PRO A 269 -19.48 -0.48 12.46
CA PRO A 269 -19.51 0.87 13.01
C PRO A 269 -18.07 1.39 13.16
N LEU A 270 -17.93 2.69 12.96
CA LEU A 270 -16.72 3.42 13.27
C LEU A 270 -16.85 4.02 14.66
N ASP A 271 -15.79 3.95 15.44
CA ASP A 271 -15.64 4.75 16.65
C ASP A 271 -15.71 6.25 16.34
N ASN A 272 -16.02 7.03 17.37
CA ASN A 272 -16.09 8.47 17.25
C ASN A 272 -14.72 9.04 16.88
N TRP A 273 -14.72 10.00 15.95
CA TRP A 273 -13.51 10.71 15.54
C TRP A 273 -12.90 11.49 16.70
N ASN A 274 -11.60 11.27 16.97
CA ASN A 274 -10.83 12.07 17.92
C ASN A 274 -9.82 12.95 17.17
N SER A 275 -10.10 14.26 17.13
CA SER A 275 -9.28 15.26 16.44
C SER A 275 -7.82 15.29 16.90
N LYS A 276 -7.56 15.09 18.20
CA LYS A 276 -6.20 15.12 18.75
C LYS A 276 -5.37 13.94 18.24
N GLU A 277 -5.94 12.73 18.33
CA GLU A 277 -5.28 11.52 17.82
C GLU A 277 -5.08 11.58 16.31
N PHE A 278 -6.05 12.14 15.58
CA PHE A 278 -5.90 12.34 14.15
C PHE A 278 -4.76 13.29 13.82
N VAL A 279 -4.65 14.43 14.52
CA VAL A 279 -3.55 15.38 14.31
C VAL A 279 -2.20 14.75 14.62
N GLU A 280 -2.09 13.96 15.70
CA GLU A 280 -0.88 13.20 16.00
C GLU A 280 -0.48 12.30 14.83
N LEU A 281 -1.39 11.52 14.27
CA LEU A 281 -1.14 10.68 13.08
C LEU A 281 -0.78 11.52 11.84
N LEU A 282 -1.55 12.57 11.58
CA LEU A 282 -1.35 13.45 10.44
C LEU A 282 0.03 14.10 10.49
N SER A 283 0.48 14.52 11.66
CA SER A 283 1.77 15.16 11.89
C SER A 283 2.93 14.25 11.46
N CYS A 284 2.84 12.93 11.68
CA CYS A 284 3.83 11.96 11.21
C CYS A 284 3.95 11.93 9.68
N TYR A 285 2.91 12.35 8.97
CA TYR A 285 2.84 12.32 7.52
C TYR A 285 3.18 13.66 6.88
N ILE A 286 2.80 14.78 7.48
CA ILE A 286 2.96 16.09 6.84
C ILE A 286 4.07 16.95 7.44
N SER A 287 4.73 16.53 8.52
CA SER A 287 5.79 17.32 9.15
C SER A 287 6.92 17.77 8.21
N PRO A 288 7.36 17.01 7.19
CA PRO A 288 8.39 17.49 6.26
C PRO A 288 7.92 18.65 5.35
N TRP A 289 6.62 18.93 5.34
CA TRP A 289 5.98 19.94 4.49
C TRP A 289 5.65 21.23 5.24
N LEU A 290 5.84 21.25 6.55
CA LEU A 290 5.43 22.35 7.42
C LEU A 290 6.64 22.91 8.17
N SER A 291 6.66 24.22 8.38
CA SER A 291 7.56 24.89 9.33
C SER A 291 7.21 24.54 10.78
N GLU A 292 8.12 24.81 11.71
CA GLU A 292 7.88 24.60 13.14
C GLU A 292 6.64 25.36 13.64
N LYS A 293 6.39 26.56 13.11
CA LYS A 293 5.22 27.37 13.45
C LYS A 293 3.94 26.73 12.92
N GLU A 294 3.90 26.33 11.65
CA GLU A 294 2.73 25.66 11.07
C GLU A 294 2.44 24.32 11.76
N MET A 295 3.48 23.61 12.20
CA MET A 295 3.34 22.40 13.01
C MET A 295 2.72 22.70 14.38
N ALA A 296 3.13 23.76 15.07
CA ALA A 296 2.54 24.15 16.35
C ALA A 296 1.05 24.50 16.18
N ASP A 297 0.72 25.32 15.18
CA ASP A 297 -0.65 25.74 14.89
C ASP A 297 -1.57 24.55 14.56
N LEU A 298 -1.04 23.49 13.91
CA LEU A 298 -1.79 22.29 13.58
C LEU A 298 -2.32 21.55 14.82
N PHE A 299 -1.57 21.56 15.93
CA PHE A 299 -2.00 20.95 17.19
C PHE A 299 -3.07 21.75 17.92
N ASP A 300 -3.16 23.06 17.66
CA ASP A 300 -4.18 23.93 18.23
C ASP A 300 -5.50 23.86 17.44
N GLN A 301 -5.43 23.75 16.11
CA GLN A 301 -6.59 23.64 15.25
C GLN A 301 -6.36 22.63 14.12
N VAL A 302 -7.28 21.67 13.96
CA VAL A 302 -7.24 20.72 12.84
C VAL A 302 -7.40 21.48 11.53
N ARG A 303 -6.30 21.68 10.81
CA ARG A 303 -6.30 22.24 9.46
C ARG A 303 -6.59 21.15 8.43
N THR A 304 -7.18 21.57 7.32
CA THR A 304 -7.33 20.75 6.12
C THR A 304 -6.84 21.53 4.92
N TRP A 305 -6.07 20.86 4.07
CA TRP A 305 -5.64 21.35 2.77
C TRP A 305 -6.53 20.81 1.65
N MET A 306 -7.48 19.91 1.95
CA MET A 306 -8.33 19.29 0.92
C MET A 306 -9.39 20.25 0.35
N VAL A 307 -9.93 21.17 1.17
CA VAL A 307 -11.04 22.04 0.80
C VAL A 307 -10.80 23.49 1.20
N ASN A 308 -11.39 24.43 0.48
CA ASN A 308 -11.41 25.84 0.82
C ASN A 308 -12.50 26.17 1.87
N GLU A 309 -12.60 27.45 2.25
CA GLU A 309 -13.58 27.95 3.24
C GLU A 309 -15.04 27.65 2.88
N ASN A 310 -15.33 27.45 1.59
CA ASN A 310 -16.67 27.10 1.08
C ASN A 310 -16.90 25.58 1.02
N GLY A 311 -15.96 24.78 1.51
CA GLY A 311 -16.03 23.31 1.49
C GLY A 311 -15.81 22.68 0.11
N LYS A 312 -15.38 23.45 -0.90
CA LYS A 312 -15.03 22.93 -2.24
C LYS A 312 -13.58 22.47 -2.29
N PRO A 313 -13.21 21.51 -3.14
CA PRO A 313 -11.81 21.10 -3.30
C PRO A 313 -10.87 22.29 -3.50
N LEU A 314 -9.81 22.36 -2.71
CA LEU A 314 -8.78 23.39 -2.84
C LEU A 314 -7.86 23.01 -4.00
N LEU A 315 -8.11 23.61 -5.16
CA LEU A 315 -7.33 23.37 -6.38
C LEU A 315 -6.59 24.65 -6.72
N LEU A 316 -5.27 24.61 -6.55
CA LEU A 316 -4.38 25.72 -6.83
C LEU A 316 -3.37 25.32 -7.90
N SER A 317 -2.97 26.29 -8.72
CA SER A 317 -1.85 26.17 -9.65
C SER A 317 -0.54 25.95 -8.88
N ARG A 318 0.52 25.59 -9.62
CA ARG A 318 1.84 25.44 -9.00
C ARG A 318 2.32 26.77 -8.41
N GLU A 319 2.15 27.87 -9.14
CA GLU A 319 2.56 29.22 -8.74
C GLU A 319 1.78 29.70 -7.52
N GLU A 320 0.49 29.37 -7.45
CA GLU A 320 -0.34 29.68 -6.28
C GLU A 320 0.16 28.96 -5.03
N TRP A 321 0.47 27.66 -5.11
CA TRP A 321 1.06 26.90 -3.98
C TRP A 321 2.43 27.43 -3.52
N GLU A 322 3.21 28.03 -4.41
CA GLU A 322 4.51 28.64 -4.09
C GLU A 322 4.36 30.07 -3.52
N SER A 323 3.15 30.63 -3.52
CA SER A 323 2.89 31.98 -3.00
C SER A 323 3.00 32.03 -1.47
N PRO A 324 3.66 33.06 -0.89
CA PRO A 324 3.79 33.25 0.55
C PRO A 324 2.45 33.43 1.29
N THR A 325 1.35 33.64 0.56
CA THR A 325 0.03 33.93 1.13
C THR A 325 -0.74 32.67 1.54
N ILE A 326 -0.28 31.48 1.13
CA ILE A 326 -0.95 30.19 1.36
C ILE A 326 -0.26 29.36 2.47
N GLN A 327 0.95 29.76 2.90
CA GLN A 327 1.70 29.15 4.01
C GLN A 327 1.28 29.73 5.37
#